data_AF-A0A1J1HEK2-F1
#
_entry.id   AF-A0A1J1HEK2-F1
#
_cell.length_a   1.000
_cell.length_b   1.000
_cell.length_c   1.000
_cell.angle_alpha   90.00
_cell.angle_beta   90.00
_cell.angle_gamma   90.00
#
_symmetry.space_group_name_H-M   'P 1'
#
loop_
_entity.id
_entity.type
_entity.pdbx_description
1 polymer ?
#
loop_
_entity_poly.entity_id
_entity_poly.type
_entity_poly.pdbx_seq_one_letter_code
_entity_poly.pdbx_strand_id
1 'polypeptide(L)'
;MSDSENISNLKDEFISYLEKHDVINHISRALLKLFEEEEKPDDAIKYICENLFNTTDVSLEDLKRENLFLRQENQKLTKKFEELNDTLKKLISSQNDMK
;
A
#
# COMPACT_ATOMS: atom_id res chain seq x y z
N MET A 1 15.74 0.26 -40.82
CA MET A 1 14.61 -0.24 -40.02
C MET A 1 13.37 0.38 -40.61
N SER A 2 12.39 -0.44 -40.98
CA SER A 2 11.21 0.03 -41.72
C SER A 2 10.21 0.69 -40.77
N ASP A 3 9.39 1.63 -41.24
CA ASP A 3 8.40 2.32 -40.41
C ASP A 3 7.39 1.35 -39.76
N SER A 4 7.16 0.19 -40.39
CA SER A 4 6.34 -0.89 -39.82
C SER A 4 6.95 -1.51 -38.56
N GLU A 5 8.27 -1.59 -38.49
CA GLU A 5 9.02 -2.16 -37.37
C GLU A 5 8.99 -1.20 -36.17
N ASN A 6 9.09 0.11 -36.44
CA ASN A 6 8.93 1.16 -35.43
C ASN A 6 7.52 1.19 -34.82
N ILE A 7 6.48 1.01 -35.63
CA ILE A 7 5.08 0.98 -35.14
C ILE A 7 4.84 -0.26 -34.27
N SER A 8 5.44 -1.41 -34.62
CA SER A 8 5.34 -2.62 -33.79
C SER A 8 6.00 -2.42 -32.43
N ASN A 9 7.24 -1.92 -32.42
CA ASN A 9 7.97 -1.68 -31.18
C ASN A 9 7.23 -0.70 -30.25
N LEU A 10 6.65 0.38 -30.81
CA LEU A 10 5.88 1.34 -30.03
C LEU A 10 4.63 0.71 -29.39
N LYS A 11 3.95 -0.21 -30.10
CA LYS A 11 2.80 -0.96 -29.55
C LYS A 11 3.23 -1.89 -28.42
N ASP A 12 4.34 -2.57 -28.59
CA ASP A 12 4.86 -3.51 -27.58
C ASP A 12 5.31 -2.77 -26.32
N GLU A 13 5.93 -1.59 -26.47
CA GLU A 13 6.26 -0.69 -25.36
C GLU A 13 5.01 -0.17 -24.65
N PHE A 14 3.98 0.22 -25.41
CA PHE A 14 2.70 0.66 -24.86
C PHE A 14 2.03 -0.43 -24.03
N ILE A 15 1.93 -1.66 -24.56
CA ILE A 15 1.32 -2.78 -23.86
C ILE A 15 2.15 -3.13 -22.62
N SER A 16 3.47 -3.24 -22.77
CA SER A 16 4.39 -3.54 -21.65
C SER A 16 4.27 -2.50 -20.53
N TYR A 17 4.08 -1.22 -20.87
CA TYR A 17 3.86 -0.17 -19.89
C TYR A 17 2.56 -0.38 -19.12
N LEU A 18 1.45 -0.61 -19.83
CA LEU A 18 0.15 -0.81 -19.18
C LEU A 18 0.11 -2.06 -18.29
N GLU A 19 0.75 -3.14 -18.72
CA GLU A 19 0.87 -4.37 -17.93
C GLU A 19 1.78 -4.17 -16.72
N LYS A 20 2.95 -3.56 -16.91
CA LYS A 20 3.92 -3.30 -15.82
C LYS A 20 3.33 -2.43 -14.71
N HIS A 21 2.45 -1.51 -15.06
CA HIS A 21 1.79 -0.62 -14.11
C HIS A 21 0.38 -1.10 -13.68
N ASP A 22 0.01 -2.32 -14.01
CA ASP A 22 -1.27 -2.97 -13.66
C ASP A 22 -2.53 -2.21 -14.12
N VAL A 23 -2.38 -1.30 -15.09
CA VAL A 23 -3.45 -0.40 -15.56
C VAL A 23 -4.63 -1.19 -16.11
N ILE A 24 -4.34 -2.25 -16.87
CA ILE A 24 -5.36 -3.10 -17.51
C ILE A 24 -6.20 -3.80 -16.44
N ASN A 25 -5.56 -4.41 -15.43
CA ASN A 25 -6.26 -5.14 -14.39
C ASN A 25 -7.09 -4.20 -13.52
N HIS A 26 -6.56 -3.01 -13.22
CA HIS A 26 -7.26 -1.99 -12.45
C HIS A 26 -8.55 -1.53 -13.14
N ILE A 27 -8.46 -1.18 -14.43
CA ILE A 27 -9.63 -0.79 -15.23
C ILE A 27 -10.61 -1.96 -15.37
N SER A 28 -10.10 -3.17 -15.62
CA SER A 28 -10.94 -4.37 -15.76
C SER A 28 -11.77 -4.65 -14.50
N ARG A 29 -11.22 -4.44 -13.30
CA ARG A 29 -11.97 -4.60 -12.04
C ARG A 29 -13.08 -3.57 -11.90
N ALA A 30 -12.84 -2.30 -12.24
CA ALA A 30 -13.87 -1.27 -12.20
C ALA A 30 -15.01 -1.56 -13.18
N LEU A 31 -14.67 -2.06 -14.38
CA LEU A 31 -15.66 -2.51 -15.37
C LEU A 31 -16.43 -3.75 -14.90
N LEU A 32 -15.76 -4.71 -14.26
CA LEU A 32 -16.41 -5.90 -13.71
C LEU A 32 -17.42 -5.53 -12.62
N LYS A 33 -17.07 -4.63 -11.70
CA LYS A 33 -18.00 -4.12 -10.68
C LYS A 33 -19.26 -3.50 -11.30
N LEU A 34 -19.07 -2.64 -12.32
CA LEU A 34 -20.21 -2.08 -13.05
C LEU A 34 -21.06 -3.18 -13.69
N PHE A 35 -20.43 -4.23 -14.23
CA PHE A 35 -21.13 -5.37 -14.82
C PHE A 35 -21.87 -6.24 -13.78
N GLU A 36 -21.36 -6.33 -12.55
CA GLU A 36 -21.95 -7.10 -11.46
C GLU A 36 -23.12 -6.40 -10.75
N GLU A 37 -23.22 -5.06 -10.83
CA GLU A 37 -24.33 -4.32 -10.20
C GLU A 37 -25.71 -4.82 -10.66
N GLU A 38 -26.57 -5.19 -9.71
CA GLU A 38 -27.94 -5.67 -9.97
C GLU A 38 -28.80 -4.56 -10.60
N GLU A 39 -28.65 -3.33 -10.14
CA GLU A 39 -29.27 -2.13 -10.71
C GLU A 39 -28.20 -1.27 -11.39
N LYS A 40 -28.23 -1.21 -12.72
CA LYS A 40 -27.22 -0.45 -13.47
C LYS A 40 -27.36 1.04 -13.16
N PRO A 41 -26.26 1.74 -12.82
CA PRO A 41 -26.32 3.17 -12.56
C PRO A 41 -26.72 3.92 -13.84
N ASP A 42 -27.52 4.97 -13.68
CA ASP A 42 -27.95 5.86 -14.78
C ASP A 42 -26.76 6.48 -15.52
N ASP A 43 -25.66 6.74 -14.80
CA ASP A 43 -24.39 7.22 -15.36
C ASP A 43 -23.25 6.22 -15.09
N ALA A 44 -23.07 5.30 -16.03
CA ALA A 44 -22.04 4.28 -16.00
C ALA A 44 -20.61 4.86 -15.99
N ILE A 45 -20.36 5.98 -16.68
CA ILE A 45 -19.02 6.59 -16.76
C ILE A 45 -18.64 7.17 -15.41
N LYS A 46 -19.57 7.88 -14.77
CA LYS A 46 -19.36 8.42 -13.43
C LYS A 46 -19.08 7.31 -12.42
N TYR A 47 -19.84 6.21 -12.45
CA TYR A 47 -19.61 5.06 -11.58
C TYR A 47 -18.23 4.42 -11.78
N ILE A 48 -17.78 4.26 -13.03
CA ILE A 48 -16.43 3.74 -13.33
C ILE A 48 -15.37 4.68 -12.75
N CYS A 49 -15.49 5.99 -12.98
CA CYS A 49 -14.55 6.97 -12.43
C CYS A 49 -14.45 6.87 -10.91
N GLU A 50 -15.57 6.88 -10.20
CA GLU A 50 -15.59 6.75 -8.73
C GLU A 50 -14.90 5.45 -8.26
N ASN A 51 -15.15 4.33 -8.96
CA ASN A 51 -14.52 3.05 -8.65
C ASN A 51 -13.03 2.96 -9.03
N LEU A 52 -12.55 3.79 -9.96
CA LEU A 52 -11.11 3.87 -10.31
C LEU A 52 -10.31 4.71 -9.31
N PHE A 53 -10.94 5.70 -8.67
CA PHE A 53 -10.29 6.58 -7.70
C PHE A 53 -10.35 6.04 -6.27
N ASN A 54 -11.42 5.31 -5.91
CA ASN A 54 -11.60 4.76 -4.56
C ASN A 54 -10.74 3.52 -4.26
N THR A 55 -10.01 3.03 -5.25
CA THR A 55 -9.10 1.88 -5.15
C THR A 55 -7.68 2.30 -4.77
N THR A 56 -7.50 3.35 -3.97
CA THR A 56 -6.18 3.58 -3.37
C THR A 56 -5.83 2.32 -2.58
N ASP A 57 -4.76 1.67 -3.02
CA ASP A 57 -4.48 0.23 -2.96
C ASP A 57 -4.14 -0.32 -1.57
N VAL A 58 -4.61 0.34 -0.51
CA VAL A 58 -4.50 -0.16 0.84
C VAL A 58 -5.91 -0.47 1.33
N SER A 59 -6.25 -1.76 1.24
CA SER A 59 -7.44 -2.30 1.90
C SER A 59 -7.47 -1.78 3.34
N LEU A 60 -8.63 -1.27 3.78
CA LEU A 60 -8.83 -0.81 5.15
C LEU A 60 -8.36 -1.87 6.18
N GLU A 61 -8.49 -3.15 5.81
CA GLU A 61 -8.08 -4.30 6.60
C GLU A 61 -6.57 -4.47 6.65
N ASP A 62 -5.85 -4.15 5.58
CA ASP A 62 -4.38 -4.14 5.56
C ASP A 62 -3.85 -2.94 6.36
N LEU A 63 -4.48 -1.77 6.26
CA LEU A 63 -4.20 -0.62 7.13
C LEU A 63 -4.41 -0.96 8.61
N LYS A 64 -5.50 -1.64 8.95
CA LYS A 64 -5.77 -2.08 10.33
C LYS A 64 -4.72 -3.08 10.81
N ARG A 65 -4.32 -4.04 9.96
CA ARG A 65 -3.30 -5.04 10.30
C ARG A 65 -1.95 -4.38 10.54
N GLU A 66 -1.54 -3.49 9.66
CA GLU A 66 -0.29 -2.73 9.79
C GLU A 66 -0.31 -1.83 11.04
N ASN A 67 -1.43 -1.14 11.31
CA ASN A 67 -1.57 -0.32 12.51
C ASN A 67 -1.45 -1.14 13.79
N LEU A 68 -2.06 -2.33 13.83
CA LEU A 68 -1.96 -3.25 14.96
C LEU A 68 -0.52 -3.73 15.16
N PHE A 69 0.14 -4.14 14.08
CA PHE A 69 1.54 -4.56 14.10
C PHE A 69 2.46 -3.45 14.64
N LEU A 70 2.34 -2.24 14.07
CA LEU A 70 3.15 -1.09 14.50
C LEU A 70 2.91 -0.73 15.96
N ARG A 71 1.66 -0.80 16.45
CA ARG A 71 1.35 -0.56 17.88
C ARG A 71 2.00 -1.59 18.80
N GLN A 72 1.97 -2.87 18.43
CA GLN A 72 2.63 -3.93 19.20
C GLN A 72 4.14 -3.75 19.23
N GLU A 73 4.74 -3.37 18.09
CA GLU A 73 6.18 -3.15 18.00
C GLU A 73 6.61 -1.92 18.81
N ASN A 74 5.83 -0.84 18.74
CA ASN A 74 6.05 0.35 19.56
C ASN A 74 6.03 0.01 21.06
N GLN A 75 5.02 -0.74 21.51
CA GLN A 75 4.91 -1.15 22.92
C GLN A 75 6.12 -2.00 23.36
N LYS A 76 6.59 -2.93 22.52
CA LYS A 76 7.79 -3.74 22.81
C LYS A 76 9.04 -2.87 22.90
N LEU A 77 9.20 -1.91 21.98
CA LEU A 77 10.33 -0.99 21.97
C LEU A 77 10.31 -0.07 23.18
N THR A 78 9.15 0.48 23.56
CA THR A 78 8.99 1.30 24.76
C THR A 78 9.39 0.53 26.01
N LYS A 79 8.92 -0.72 26.17
CA LYS A 79 9.28 -1.55 27.33
C LYS A 79 10.78 -1.82 27.40
N LYS A 80 11.41 -2.17 26.27
CA LYS A 80 12.87 -2.36 26.22
C LYS A 80 13.63 -1.07 26.56
N PHE A 81 13.14 0.07 26.09
CA PHE A 81 13.72 1.36 26.38
C PHE A 81 13.66 1.67 27.88
N GLU A 82 12.51 1.43 28.52
CA GLU A 82 12.33 1.59 29.97
C GLU A 82 13.27 0.67 30.76
N GLU A 83 13.31 -0.62 30.44
CA GLU A 83 14.19 -1.60 31.09
C GLU A 83 15.67 -1.22 30.98
N LEU A 84 16.10 -0.77 29.79
CA LEU A 84 17.48 -0.35 29.56
C LEU A 84 17.81 0.92 30.34
N ASN A 85 16.89 1.89 30.34
CA ASN A 85 17.05 3.15 31.07
C ASN A 85 17.10 2.93 32.60
N ASP A 86 16.29 2.02 33.12
CA ASP A 86 16.32 1.64 34.54
C ASP A 86 17.63 0.93 34.90
N THR A 87 18.14 0.06 34.03
CA THR A 87 19.42 -0.62 34.23
C THR A 87 20.58 0.38 34.21
N LEU A 88 20.54 1.35 33.28
CA LEU A 88 21.50 2.44 33.21
C LEU A 88 21.48 3.28 34.49
N LYS A 89 20.30 3.68 34.97
CA LYS A 89 20.17 4.42 36.23
C LYS A 89 20.74 3.67 37.42
N LYS A 90 20.46 2.36 37.54
CA LYS A 90 21.01 1.50 38.59
C LYS A 90 22.53 1.39 38.51
N LEU A 91 23.09 1.25 37.32
CA LEU A 91 24.55 1.21 37.13
C LEU A 91 25.22 2.53 37.50
N ILE A 92 24.61 3.66 37.12
CA ILE A 92 25.11 5.00 37.47
C ILE A 92 25.06 5.24 38.98
N SER A 93 23.97 4.84 39.66
CA SER A 93 23.89 4.95 41.12
C SER A 93 24.93 4.06 41.80
N SER A 94 25.07 2.80 41.38
CA SER A 94 26.07 1.89 41.95
C SER A 94 27.51 2.35 41.70
N GLN A 95 27.80 3.02 40.59
CA GLN A 95 29.11 3.61 40.34
C GLN A 95 29.41 4.83 41.23
N ASN A 96 28.40 5.65 41.53
CA ASN A 96 28.55 6.79 42.44
C ASN A 96 28.74 6.36 43.89
N ASP A 97 28.14 5.24 44.31
CA ASP A 97 28.31 4.71 45.67
C ASP A 97 29.69 4.04 45.90
N MET A 98 30.43 3.73 44.83
CA MET A 98 31.77 3.12 44.87
C MET A 98 32.92 4.14 44.79
N LYS A 99 32.64 5.44 44.68
CA LYS A 99 33.64 6.49 44.46
C LYS A 99 33.73 7.44 45.65
#